data_AF-A0A5C6C2M5-F1
#
_entry.id   AF-A0A5C6C2M5-F1
#
_cell.length_a   1.000
_cell.length_b   1.000
_cell.length_c   1.000
_cell.angle_alpha   90.00
_cell.angle_beta   90.00
_cell.angle_gamma   90.00
#
_symmetry.space_group_name_H-M   'P 1'
#
loop_
_entity.id
_entity.type
_entity.pdbx_description
1 polymer ?
#
loop_
_entity_poly.entity_id
_entity_poly.type
_entity_poly.pdbx_seq_one_letter_code
_entity_poly.pdbx_strand_id
1 'polypeptide(L)'
;MKRIFFLATLTLSVAVLGCGQNTETATTVAPTTAEPASEATLVALHKADLLDGSEDHVISKCYVCELGMDGNKEITCEVHGYTAHLCSEGCRTHFEASPEEVIASTKIPE
;
A
#
# COMPACT_ATOMS: atom_id res chain seq x y z
N MET A 1 33.49 45.57 -12.48
CA MET A 1 32.73 46.85 -12.44
C MET A 1 31.26 46.46 -12.34
N LYS A 2 30.40 46.85 -11.41
CA LYS A 2 30.38 47.84 -10.34
C LYS A 2 29.41 47.31 -9.26
N ARG A 3 29.76 47.59 -8.01
CA ARG A 3 29.15 47.31 -6.71
C ARG A 3 27.64 47.63 -6.60
N ILE A 4 26.98 47.04 -5.59
CA ILE A 4 26.14 47.65 -4.52
C ILE A 4 25.15 46.57 -4.02
N PHE A 5 25.42 45.82 -2.94
CA PHE A 5 25.12 46.11 -1.53
C PHE A 5 23.69 46.64 -1.26
N PHE A 6 22.79 45.78 -0.78
CA PHE A 6 21.77 46.18 0.20
C PHE A 6 21.40 45.01 1.13
N LEU A 7 21.78 45.17 2.38
CA LEU A 7 21.25 44.51 3.57
C LEU A 7 19.75 44.78 3.70
N ALA A 8 18.96 43.75 4.01
CA ALA A 8 17.80 43.88 4.90
C ALA A 8 17.37 42.49 5.39
N THR A 9 17.84 42.18 6.60
CA THR A 9 17.31 41.16 7.50
C THR A 9 15.83 41.39 7.79
N LEU A 10 14.98 40.37 7.66
CA LEU A 10 13.77 40.26 8.46
C LEU A 10 13.43 38.78 8.70
N THR A 11 13.90 38.30 9.84
CA THR A 11 13.50 37.06 10.48
C THR A 11 12.02 37.12 10.85
N LEU A 12 11.22 36.18 10.35
CA LEU A 12 9.88 35.91 10.88
C LEU A 12 9.77 34.44 11.24
N SER A 13 10.13 34.16 12.50
CA SER A 13 9.86 32.89 13.17
C SER A 13 8.36 32.78 13.43
N VAL A 14 7.73 31.74 12.91
CA VAL A 14 6.44 31.26 13.45
C VAL A 14 6.67 29.85 13.94
N ALA A 15 6.85 29.73 15.26
CA ALA A 15 6.72 28.47 15.96
C ALA A 15 5.22 28.21 16.15
N VAL A 16 4.71 27.13 15.58
CA VAL A 16 3.45 26.51 16.04
C VAL A 16 3.84 25.15 16.63
N LEU A 17 4.01 25.15 17.95
CA LEU A 17 3.91 23.95 18.77
C LEU A 17 2.41 23.65 18.93
N GLY A 18 1.98 22.49 18.45
CA GLY A 18 0.62 21.99 18.65
C GLY A 18 0.61 20.47 18.60
N CYS A 19 1.14 19.82 19.63
CA CYS A 19 0.78 18.43 19.94
C CYS A 19 -0.63 18.43 20.56
N GLY A 20 -1.61 17.90 19.84
CA GLY A 20 -2.95 17.66 20.34
C GLY A 20 -3.47 16.38 19.71
N GLN A 21 -3.47 15.31 20.51
CA GLN A 21 -4.02 14.01 20.16
C GLN A 21 -5.51 14.14 19.83
N ASN A 22 -5.93 13.64 18.68
CA ASN A 22 -7.33 13.32 18.46
C ASN A 22 -7.40 11.97 17.72
N THR A 23 -7.30 10.90 18.51
CA THR A 23 -7.81 9.59 18.13
C THR A 23 -9.32 9.63 18.28
N GLU A 24 -10.02 9.94 17.20
CA GLU A 24 -11.41 9.51 17.01
C GLU A 24 -11.79 9.71 15.55
N THR A 25 -11.86 8.62 14.78
CA THR A 25 -12.79 8.54 13.66
C THR A 25 -13.22 7.09 13.53
N ALA A 26 -14.29 6.77 14.26
CA ALA A 26 -15.18 5.72 13.85
C ALA A 26 -16.06 6.25 12.71
N THR A 27 -16.13 5.46 11.64
CA THR A 27 -17.27 5.31 10.72
C THR A 27 -17.63 6.48 9.82
N THR A 28 -17.45 6.30 8.51
CA THR A 28 -18.53 6.39 7.49
C THR A 28 -18.05 5.82 6.15
N VAL A 29 -18.79 4.84 5.65
CA VAL A 29 -18.62 4.17 4.35
C VAL A 29 -19.11 5.10 3.23
N ALA A 30 -18.28 5.35 2.23
CA ALA A 30 -18.67 5.67 0.85
C ALA A 30 -17.47 5.46 -0.10
N PRO A 31 -17.47 4.41 -0.94
CA PRO A 31 -16.38 4.17 -1.89
C PRO A 31 -16.71 4.82 -3.23
N THR A 32 -15.78 5.63 -3.76
CA THR A 32 -15.46 5.81 -5.20
C THR A 32 -14.62 7.08 -5.32
N THR A 33 -13.33 6.90 -5.07
CA THR A 33 -12.17 7.61 -5.61
C THR A 33 -11.02 6.72 -5.17
N ALA A 34 -10.10 6.34 -6.06
CA ALA A 34 -8.98 5.47 -5.72
C ALA A 34 -8.21 6.08 -4.55
N GLU A 35 -8.50 5.61 -3.34
CA GLU A 35 -7.79 5.99 -2.14
C GLU A 35 -6.40 5.37 -2.26
N PRO A 36 -5.33 6.13 -2.06
CA PRO A 36 -3.99 5.57 -2.13
C PRO A 36 -3.88 4.40 -1.14
N ALA A 37 -3.23 3.32 -1.57
CA ALA A 37 -2.96 2.17 -0.72
C ALA A 37 -2.39 2.62 0.63
N SER A 38 -2.87 2.02 1.71
CA SER A 38 -2.27 2.27 3.02
C SER A 38 -0.82 1.80 3.03
N GLU A 39 0.05 2.43 3.85
CA GLU A 39 1.44 1.98 4.01
C GLU A 39 1.51 0.51 4.44
N ALA A 40 0.57 0.06 5.29
CA ALA A 40 0.46 -1.33 5.71
C ALA A 40 0.16 -2.27 4.53
N THR A 41 -0.71 -1.87 3.61
CA THR A 41 -1.01 -2.61 2.38
C THR A 41 0.24 -2.75 1.51
N LEU A 42 0.98 -1.65 1.30
CA LEU A 42 2.20 -1.67 0.50
C LEU A 42 3.30 -2.54 1.13
N VAL A 43 3.47 -2.46 2.45
CA VAL A 43 4.42 -3.33 3.18
C VAL A 43 4.02 -4.79 3.07
N ALA A 44 2.72 -5.10 3.15
CA ALA A 44 2.23 -6.47 2.98
C ALA A 44 2.48 -6.99 1.55
N LEU A 45 2.19 -6.18 0.53
CA LEU A 45 2.44 -6.55 -0.87
C LEU A 45 3.93 -6.79 -1.15
N HIS A 46 4.80 -5.88 -0.70
CA HIS A 46 6.24 -6.05 -0.83
C HIS A 46 6.76 -7.30 -0.10
N LYS A 47 6.26 -7.61 1.10
CA LYS A 47 6.65 -8.86 1.80
C LYS A 47 6.20 -10.11 1.04
N ALA A 48 5.01 -10.09 0.46
CA ALA A 48 4.49 -11.23 -0.30
C ALA A 48 5.23 -11.42 -1.64
N ASP A 49 5.64 -10.33 -2.29
CA ASP A 49 6.50 -10.33 -3.49
C ASP A 49 7.80 -11.10 -3.22
N LEU A 50 8.47 -10.76 -2.11
CA LEU A 50 9.73 -11.40 -1.71
C LEU A 50 9.63 -12.90 -1.38
N LEU A 51 8.43 -13.48 -1.25
CA LEU A 51 8.29 -14.89 -0.85
C LEU A 51 8.81 -15.88 -1.90
N ASP A 52 8.91 -15.48 -3.15
CA ASP A 52 9.55 -16.31 -4.19
C ASP A 52 11.01 -15.97 -4.45
N GLY A 53 11.57 -15.04 -3.67
CA GLY A 53 12.95 -14.60 -3.77
C GLY A 53 13.20 -13.50 -4.79
N SER A 54 12.15 -12.93 -5.39
CA SER A 54 12.23 -11.83 -6.35
C SER A 54 11.55 -10.56 -5.77
N GLU A 55 12.02 -9.38 -6.20
CA GLU A 55 11.36 -8.10 -5.92
C GLU A 55 10.98 -7.49 -7.29
N ASP A 56 10.01 -8.10 -7.96
CA ASP A 56 9.58 -7.75 -9.32
C ASP A 56 8.11 -7.32 -9.40
N HIS A 57 7.47 -7.13 -8.24
CA HIS A 57 6.07 -6.83 -8.07
C HIS A 57 5.12 -7.92 -8.61
N VAL A 58 5.59 -9.16 -8.66
CA VAL A 58 4.79 -10.34 -9.04
C VAL A 58 4.69 -11.26 -7.84
N ILE A 59 3.48 -11.33 -7.27
CA ILE A 59 3.22 -12.15 -6.10
C ILE A 59 2.78 -13.54 -6.59
N SER A 60 3.73 -14.46 -6.67
CA SER A 60 3.50 -15.80 -7.24
C SER A 60 2.68 -16.74 -6.36
N LYS A 61 2.48 -16.42 -5.08
CA LYS A 61 1.64 -17.18 -4.14
C LYS A 61 0.22 -16.62 -4.06
N CYS A 62 -0.76 -17.50 -3.92
CA CYS A 62 -2.17 -17.12 -3.88
C CYS A 62 -2.54 -16.47 -2.53
N TYR A 63 -2.88 -15.17 -2.56
CA TYR A 63 -3.33 -14.42 -1.38
C TYR A 63 -4.55 -15.02 -0.68
N VAL A 64 -5.56 -15.47 -1.44
CA VAL A 64 -6.79 -16.02 -0.88
C VAL A 64 -6.55 -17.34 -0.13
N CYS A 65 -5.50 -18.07 -0.49
CA CYS A 65 -5.09 -19.29 0.20
C CYS A 65 -4.00 -19.03 1.24
N GLU A 66 -3.99 -17.83 1.83
CA GLU A 66 -3.02 -17.39 2.84
C GLU A 66 -1.56 -17.58 2.40
N LEU A 67 -1.29 -17.40 1.10
CA LEU A 67 0.02 -17.58 0.46
C LEU A 67 0.59 -19.02 0.56
N GLY A 68 -0.23 -20.00 0.96
CA GLY A 68 0.16 -21.40 1.08
C GLY A 68 0.09 -22.21 -0.22
N MET A 69 -0.64 -21.72 -1.23
CA MET A 69 -0.73 -22.33 -2.55
C MET A 69 0.01 -21.49 -3.61
N ASP A 70 0.60 -22.16 -4.60
CA ASP A 70 1.12 -21.50 -5.79
C ASP A 70 -0.03 -20.88 -6.60
N GLY A 71 0.17 -19.64 -7.04
CA GLY A 71 -0.71 -18.97 -7.98
C GLY A 71 -0.48 -19.46 -9.41
N ASN A 72 -1.47 -19.25 -10.27
CA ASN A 72 -1.35 -19.49 -11.71
C ASN A 72 -1.11 -18.16 -12.43
N LYS A 73 -0.05 -18.08 -13.24
CA LYS A 73 0.28 -16.91 -14.08
C LYS A 73 -0.78 -16.51 -15.11
N GLU A 74 -1.74 -17.39 -15.38
CA GLU A 74 -2.88 -17.11 -16.27
C GLU A 74 -4.09 -16.57 -15.50
N ILE A 75 -4.09 -16.66 -14.17
CA ILE A 75 -5.17 -16.23 -13.29
C ILE A 75 -4.63 -15.12 -12.38
N THR A 76 -4.65 -13.89 -12.88
CA THR A 76 -3.99 -12.76 -12.23
C THR A 76 -4.97 -11.66 -11.83
N CYS A 77 -4.56 -10.82 -10.87
CA CYS A 77 -5.26 -9.58 -10.50
C CYS A 77 -4.22 -8.48 -10.25
N GLU A 78 -4.46 -7.29 -10.81
CA GLU A 78 -3.65 -6.10 -10.56
C GLU A 78 -4.13 -5.39 -9.28
N VAL A 79 -3.21 -5.09 -8.37
CA VAL A 79 -3.52 -4.38 -7.12
C VAL A 79 -2.35 -3.49 -6.71
N HIS A 80 -2.57 -2.17 -6.61
CA HIS A 80 -1.56 -1.20 -6.16
C HIS A 80 -0.20 -1.27 -6.88
N GLY A 81 -0.19 -1.65 -8.15
CA GLY A 81 1.04 -1.79 -8.94
C GLY A 81 1.76 -3.14 -8.79
N TYR A 82 1.11 -4.11 -8.15
CA TYR A 82 1.51 -5.52 -8.08
C TYR A 82 0.58 -6.39 -8.93
N THR A 83 1.15 -7.43 -9.54
CA THR A 83 0.40 -8.50 -10.18
C THR A 83 0.33 -9.68 -9.21
N ALA A 84 -0.86 -9.95 -8.65
CA ALA A 84 -1.08 -11.14 -7.83
C ALA A 84 -1.44 -12.33 -8.72
N HIS A 85 -0.82 -13.49 -8.48
CA HIS A 85 -1.20 -14.77 -9.10
C HIS A 85 -2.13 -15.56 -8.16
N LEU A 86 -3.25 -16.04 -8.68
CA LEU A 86 -4.27 -16.74 -7.89
C LEU A 86 -4.36 -18.20 -8.34
N CYS A 87 -4.59 -19.12 -7.41
CA CYS A 87 -4.57 -20.56 -7.71
C CYS A 87 -5.82 -21.05 -8.48
N SER A 88 -6.90 -20.26 -8.49
CA SER A 88 -8.16 -20.59 -9.17
C SER A 88 -8.97 -19.33 -9.51
N GLU A 89 -9.88 -19.46 -10.47
CA GLU A 89 -10.84 -18.40 -10.84
C GLU A 89 -11.68 -17.92 -9.64
N GLY A 90 -12.02 -18.83 -8.73
CA GLY A 90 -12.74 -18.50 -7.50
C GLY A 90 -11.91 -17.61 -6.57
N CYS A 91 -10.60 -17.88 -6.45
CA CYS A 91 -9.69 -17.03 -5.69
C CYS A 91 -9.50 -15.66 -6.35
N ARG A 92 -9.38 -15.59 -7.68
CA ARG A 92 -9.34 -14.30 -8.39
C ARG A 92 -10.58 -13.47 -8.11
N THR A 93 -11.75 -14.07 -8.28
CA THR A 93 -13.04 -13.39 -8.04
C THR A 93 -13.15 -12.89 -6.60
N HIS A 94 -12.72 -13.68 -5.62
CA HIS A 94 -12.73 -13.28 -4.21
C HIS A 94 -11.76 -12.12 -3.95
N PHE A 95 -10.55 -12.19 -4.50
CA PHE A 95 -9.54 -11.15 -4.33
C PHE A 95 -9.93 -9.83 -4.99
N GLU A 96 -10.47 -9.86 -6.22
CA GLU A 96 -10.96 -8.68 -6.94
C GLU A 96 -12.11 -7.98 -6.21
N ALA A 97 -12.96 -8.74 -5.49
CA ALA A 97 -14.09 -8.18 -4.77
C ALA A 97 -13.67 -7.36 -3.55
N SER A 98 -12.64 -7.80 -2.83
CA SER A 98 -12.20 -7.19 -1.57
C SER A 98 -10.68 -7.29 -1.36
N PRO A 99 -9.85 -6.68 -2.22
CA PRO A 99 -8.40 -6.88 -2.17
C PRO A 99 -7.78 -6.38 -0.86
N GLU A 100 -8.21 -5.21 -0.35
CA GLU A 100 -7.69 -4.67 0.91
C GLU A 100 -7.95 -5.59 2.10
N GLU A 101 -9.14 -6.18 2.18
CA GLU A 101 -9.53 -7.07 3.27
C GLU A 101 -8.72 -8.36 3.24
N VAL A 102 -8.53 -8.94 2.05
CA VAL A 102 -7.70 -10.14 1.88
C VAL A 102 -6.25 -9.85 2.26
N ILE A 103 -5.68 -8.75 1.77
CA ILE A 103 -4.29 -8.36 2.09
C ILE A 103 -4.14 -8.12 3.60
N ALA A 104 -5.05 -7.37 4.22
CA ALA A 104 -4.98 -7.04 5.64
C ALA A 104 -5.18 -8.26 6.57
N SER A 105 -5.94 -9.26 6.14
CA SER A 105 -6.19 -10.48 6.92
C SER A 105 -5.17 -11.59 6.69
N THR A 106 -4.38 -11.52 5.61
CA THR A 106 -3.38 -12.53 5.27
C THR A 106 -2.16 -12.44 6.20
N LYS A 107 -1.80 -13.58 6.81
CA LYS A 107 -0.55 -13.71 7.55
C LYS A 107 0.58 -14.03 6.59
N ILE A 108 1.52 -13.10 6.44
CA ILE A 108 2.69 -13.30 5.60
C ILE A 108 3.78 -13.99 6.43
N PRO A 109 4.34 -15.13 5.97
CA PRO A 109 5.50 -15.76 6.59
C PRO A 109 6.68 -14.79 6.69
N GLU A 110 7.44 -14.84 7.79
CA GLU A 110 8.70 -14.10 7.97
C GLU A 110 9.92 -14.89 7.48
#